data_AF-A0A1H3AB39-F1
#
_entry.id   AF-A0A1H3AB39-F1
#
_cell.length_a   1.000
_cell.length_b   1.000
_cell.length_c   1.000
_cell.angle_alpha   90.00
_cell.angle_beta   90.00
_cell.angle_gamma   90.00
#
_symmetry.space_group_name_H-M   'P 1'
#
loop_
_entity.id
_entity.type
_entity.pdbx_description
1 polymer ?
#
loop_
_entity_poly.entity_id
_entity_poly.type
_entity_poly.pdbx_seq_one_letter_code
_entity_poly.pdbx_strand_id
1 'polypeptide(L)'
;MIVEYNDLAVDLDRVRRFLESGSNERQTLDQRRFAYIACISALYSSFENFSERLIFRFSERLLADPARLSADQMQTLRKSYVQNASNLLGKDLGSGRFEGISHLDVAKSLASCLDDTSPNVDLRLEVIGHHTSNIRWDTLCGLFRWAVPDLGERIRYSDAVKEWMSVKGNINNSTLPAVLKSELDDLVERRNEVAHRAIPDEILSYDRLLDKVAYIRAVSLGLVSSLVGILLVPSSKNPASTLLGKIKRLYKNNRVAMVESLHRPIAIDDYVLVAGGDNASTRWGRLLGLMVGEDHVREAQAGAQVSIHLEFATRKNADLHIIGESNPDLMALPQGIFGKYGPQSE
;
A
#
# COMPACT_ATOMS: atom_id res chain seq x y z
N MET A 1 -1.83 -2.20 7.57
CA MET A 1 -1.51 -1.54 6.28
C MET A 1 -2.75 -1.01 5.58
N ILE A 2 -3.81 -1.82 5.47
CA ILE A 2 -5.09 -1.35 4.90
C ILE A 2 -5.74 -0.27 5.76
N VAL A 3 -5.62 -0.38 7.09
CA VAL A 3 -6.08 0.66 8.03
C VAL A 3 -5.44 2.01 7.71
N GLU A 4 -4.12 2.06 7.57
CA GLU A 4 -3.39 3.30 7.24
C GLU A 4 -3.84 3.88 5.88
N TYR A 5 -4.14 3.00 4.91
CA TYR A 5 -4.70 3.46 3.64
C TYR A 5 -6.14 3.99 3.79
N ASN A 6 -6.97 3.39 4.63
CA ASN A 6 -8.34 3.85 4.85
C ASN A 6 -8.35 5.26 5.45
N ASP A 7 -7.44 5.56 6.37
CA ASP A 7 -7.27 6.91 6.92
C ASP A 7 -6.89 7.90 5.81
N LEU A 8 -5.89 7.55 4.98
CA LEU A 8 -5.53 8.35 3.80
C LEU A 8 -6.73 8.52 2.85
N ALA A 9 -7.49 7.47 2.59
CA ALA A 9 -8.61 7.49 1.65
C ALA A 9 -9.72 8.43 2.13
N VAL A 10 -9.99 8.49 3.44
CA VAL A 10 -10.91 9.45 4.04
C VAL A 10 -10.43 10.88 3.80
N ASP A 11 -9.14 11.16 4.00
CA ASP A 11 -8.57 12.49 3.78
C ASP A 11 -8.57 12.90 2.30
N LEU A 12 -8.18 11.97 1.40
CA LEU A 12 -8.26 12.19 -0.04
C LEU A 12 -9.70 12.46 -0.50
N ASP A 13 -10.68 11.77 0.07
CA ASP A 13 -12.08 11.97 -0.26
C ASP A 13 -12.64 13.31 0.26
N ARG A 14 -12.18 13.77 1.43
CA ARG A 14 -12.48 15.13 1.93
C ARG A 14 -11.92 16.20 0.98
N VAL A 15 -10.65 16.08 0.58
CA VAL A 15 -10.03 17.00 -0.39
C VAL A 15 -10.76 16.96 -1.73
N ARG A 16 -11.07 15.77 -2.24
CA ARG A 16 -11.81 15.60 -3.50
C ARG A 16 -13.17 16.30 -3.46
N ARG A 17 -13.98 16.04 -2.43
CA ARG A 17 -15.30 16.65 -2.27
C ARG A 17 -15.21 18.18 -2.18
N PHE A 18 -14.22 18.69 -1.46
CA PHE A 18 -13.96 20.13 -1.40
C PHE A 18 -13.64 20.72 -2.78
N LEU A 19 -12.74 20.09 -3.55
CA LEU A 19 -12.39 20.54 -4.91
C LEU A 19 -13.57 20.48 -5.88
N GLU A 20 -14.39 19.42 -5.82
CA GLU A 20 -15.60 19.25 -6.64
C GLU A 20 -16.70 20.27 -6.28
N SER A 21 -16.83 20.64 -5.01
CA SER A 21 -17.76 21.71 -4.63
C SER A 21 -17.26 23.07 -5.14
N GLY A 22 -15.96 23.36 -4.97
CA GLY A 22 -15.35 24.63 -5.37
C GLY A 22 -15.32 24.86 -6.88
N SER A 23 -15.28 23.80 -7.70
CA SER A 23 -15.32 23.93 -9.16
C SER A 23 -16.68 24.38 -9.69
N ASN A 24 -17.76 24.18 -8.93
CA ASN A 24 -19.13 24.53 -9.31
C ASN A 24 -19.56 25.93 -8.81
N GLU A 25 -18.76 26.57 -7.96
CA GLU A 25 -19.09 27.86 -7.34
C GLU A 25 -18.30 29.01 -7.97
N ARG A 26 -18.89 30.21 -8.01
CA ARG A 26 -18.16 31.43 -8.37
C ARG A 26 -17.30 31.88 -7.19
N GLN A 27 -16.00 31.63 -7.28
CA GLN A 27 -15.03 32.04 -6.26
C GLN A 27 -14.18 33.23 -6.71
N THR A 28 -13.80 34.08 -5.76
CA THR A 28 -12.79 35.12 -5.99
C THR A 28 -11.40 34.50 -6.16
N LEU A 29 -10.45 35.26 -6.71
CA LEU A 29 -9.08 34.79 -6.86
C LEU A 29 -8.43 34.41 -5.53
N ASP A 30 -8.68 35.19 -4.48
CA ASP A 30 -8.11 34.94 -3.15
C ASP A 30 -8.72 33.68 -2.52
N GLN A 31 -10.02 33.46 -2.67
CA GLN A 31 -10.66 32.21 -2.22
C GLN A 31 -10.03 30.99 -2.89
N ARG A 32 -9.76 31.08 -4.21
CA ARG A 32 -9.08 30.00 -4.94
C ARG A 32 -7.64 29.77 -4.47
N ARG A 33 -6.91 30.84 -4.13
CA ARG A 33 -5.55 30.74 -3.58
C ARG A 33 -5.53 30.09 -2.20
N PHE A 34 -6.44 30.47 -1.30
CA PHE A 34 -6.59 29.83 0.00
C PHE A 34 -6.99 28.35 -0.13
N ALA A 35 -7.93 28.05 -1.02
CA ALA A 35 -8.33 26.68 -1.33
C ALA A 35 -7.13 25.84 -1.84
N TYR A 36 -6.33 26.40 -2.75
CA TYR A 36 -5.13 25.76 -3.29
C TYR A 36 -4.10 25.46 -2.19
N ILE A 37 -3.79 26.45 -1.34
CA ILE A 37 -2.87 26.31 -0.20
C ILE A 37 -3.34 25.16 0.71
N ALA A 38 -4.61 25.21 1.13
CA ALA A 38 -5.18 24.19 2.01
C ALA A 38 -5.12 22.78 1.37
N CYS A 39 -5.44 22.66 0.08
CA CYS A 39 -5.44 21.38 -0.61
C CYS A 39 -4.04 20.79 -0.77
N ILE A 40 -3.06 21.58 -1.18
CA ILE A 40 -1.67 21.12 -1.34
C ILE A 40 -1.09 20.70 0.01
N SER A 41 -1.28 21.52 1.05
CA SER A 41 -0.84 21.18 2.41
C SER A 41 -1.50 19.90 2.91
N ALA A 42 -2.83 19.78 2.79
CA ALA A 42 -3.56 18.59 3.22
C ALA A 42 -3.14 17.33 2.45
N LEU A 43 -3.01 17.41 1.13
CA LEU A 43 -2.59 16.28 0.30
C LEU A 43 -1.20 15.77 0.68
N TYR A 44 -0.23 16.69 0.78
CA TYR A 44 1.14 16.31 1.13
C TYR A 44 1.22 15.73 2.54
N SER A 45 0.65 16.42 3.53
CA SER A 45 0.69 15.95 4.93
C SER A 45 -0.02 14.61 5.12
N SER A 46 -1.14 14.38 4.43
CA SER A 46 -1.83 13.08 4.48
C SER A 46 -0.97 11.96 3.88
N PHE A 47 -0.32 12.22 2.75
CA PHE A 47 0.57 11.25 2.10
C PHE A 47 1.84 10.97 2.90
N GLU A 48 2.43 11.99 3.52
CA GLU A 48 3.60 11.87 4.39
C GLU A 48 3.28 10.99 5.60
N ASN A 49 2.24 11.34 6.35
CA ASN A 49 1.80 10.56 7.52
C ASN A 49 1.44 9.11 7.13
N PHE A 50 0.75 8.91 6.00
CA PHE A 50 0.48 7.58 5.48
C PHE A 50 1.76 6.79 5.21
N SER A 51 2.74 7.37 4.52
CA SER A 51 3.97 6.70 4.15
C SER A 51 4.77 6.27 5.39
N GLU A 52 4.88 7.15 6.38
CA GLU A 52 5.58 6.90 7.65
C GLU A 52 4.92 5.79 8.47
N ARG A 53 3.60 5.87 8.64
CA ARG A 53 2.84 4.82 9.35
C ARG A 53 2.89 3.50 8.61
N LEU A 54 2.84 3.54 7.28
CA LEU A 54 2.88 2.33 6.48
C LEU A 54 4.23 1.62 6.58
N ILE A 55 5.37 2.34 6.52
CA ILE A 55 6.68 1.71 6.71
C ILE A 55 6.79 1.10 8.11
N PHE A 56 6.32 1.77 9.15
CA PHE A 56 6.32 1.23 10.50
C PHE A 56 5.51 -0.07 10.58
N ARG A 57 4.23 -0.04 10.15
CA ARG A 57 3.36 -1.22 10.19
C ARG A 57 3.88 -2.37 9.34
N PHE A 58 4.38 -2.08 8.15
CA PHE A 58 5.01 -3.09 7.30
C PHE A 58 6.22 -3.72 8.00
N SER A 59 7.09 -2.91 8.61
CA SER A 59 8.28 -3.38 9.31
C SER A 59 7.91 -4.26 10.51
N GLU A 60 6.98 -3.82 11.37
CA GLU A 60 6.49 -4.63 12.50
C GLU A 60 5.99 -6.00 12.03
N ARG A 61 5.22 -6.03 10.94
CA ARG A 61 4.66 -7.28 10.41
C ARG A 61 5.69 -8.18 9.78
N LEU A 62 6.68 -7.61 9.09
CA LEU A 62 7.77 -8.39 8.49
C LEU A 62 8.68 -8.97 9.57
N LEU A 63 8.97 -8.21 10.63
CA LEU A 63 9.80 -8.65 11.76
C LEU A 63 9.09 -9.63 12.70
N ALA A 64 7.75 -9.66 12.73
CA ALA A 64 6.99 -10.60 13.55
C ALA A 64 7.21 -12.09 13.17
N ASP A 65 7.73 -12.35 11.96
CA ASP A 65 8.18 -13.67 11.53
C ASP A 65 9.62 -13.57 11.01
N PRO A 66 10.63 -13.56 11.91
CA PRO A 66 12.03 -13.36 11.54
C PRO A 66 12.57 -14.39 10.54
N ALA A 67 11.95 -15.58 10.47
CA ALA A 67 12.31 -16.62 9.51
C ALA A 67 12.10 -16.18 8.03
N ARG A 68 11.35 -15.09 7.80
CA ARG A 68 11.11 -14.51 6.46
C ARG A 68 12.19 -13.54 6.01
N LEU A 69 13.10 -13.14 6.89
CA LEU A 69 14.12 -12.13 6.59
C LEU A 69 15.43 -12.80 6.20
N SER A 70 16.05 -12.29 5.14
CA SER A 70 17.45 -12.62 4.87
C SER A 70 18.38 -11.87 5.82
N ALA A 71 19.57 -12.41 6.04
CA ALA A 71 20.62 -11.73 6.81
C ALA A 71 20.94 -10.34 6.23
N ASP A 72 20.95 -10.21 4.90
CA ASP A 72 21.20 -8.95 4.20
C ASP A 72 20.09 -7.91 4.45
N GLN A 73 18.82 -8.34 4.49
CA GLN A 73 17.70 -7.46 4.82
C GLN A 73 17.82 -6.94 6.25
N MET A 74 18.14 -7.84 7.21
CA MET A 74 18.33 -7.46 8.60
C MET A 74 19.52 -6.51 8.78
N GLN A 75 20.63 -6.76 8.10
CA GLN A 75 21.80 -5.87 8.12
C GLN A 75 21.47 -4.49 7.52
N THR A 76 20.72 -4.46 6.42
CA THR A 76 20.32 -3.20 5.77
C THR A 76 19.36 -2.42 6.64
N LEU A 77 18.39 -3.08 7.28
CA LEU A 77 17.50 -2.49 8.27
C LEU A 77 18.32 -1.84 9.39
N ARG A 78 19.21 -2.60 10.04
CA ARG A 78 20.05 -2.12 11.15
C ARG A 78 20.88 -0.90 10.74
N LYS A 79 21.51 -0.94 9.57
CA LYS A 79 22.30 0.20 9.06
C LYS A 79 21.43 1.45 8.90
N SER A 80 20.26 1.31 8.29
CA SER A 80 19.31 2.42 8.15
C SER A 80 18.82 2.93 9.51
N TYR A 81 18.53 2.01 10.42
CA TYR A 81 18.04 2.31 11.76
C TYR A 81 19.06 3.06 12.60
N VAL A 82 20.32 2.63 12.58
CA VAL A 82 21.45 3.32 13.24
C VAL A 82 21.61 4.73 12.70
N GLN A 83 21.56 4.91 11.38
CA GLN A 83 21.68 6.24 10.76
C GLN A 83 20.53 7.16 11.20
N ASN A 84 19.30 6.66 11.16
CA ASN A 84 18.11 7.42 11.53
C ASN A 84 18.10 7.76 13.03
N ALA A 85 18.41 6.79 13.89
CA ALA A 85 18.51 7.02 15.33
C ALA A 85 19.60 8.04 15.66
N SER A 86 20.78 7.96 15.02
CA SER A 86 21.86 8.91 15.22
C SER A 86 21.45 10.33 14.82
N ASN A 87 20.75 10.47 13.69
CA ASN A 87 20.22 11.76 13.23
C ASN A 87 19.17 12.33 14.18
N LEU A 88 18.34 11.49 14.80
CA LEU A 88 17.32 11.91 15.78
C LEU A 88 17.92 12.29 17.12
N LEU A 89 18.91 11.53 17.60
CA LEU A 89 19.58 11.79 18.87
C LEU A 89 20.33 13.13 18.85
N GLY A 90 20.73 13.61 17.67
CA GLY A 90 21.31 14.94 17.48
C GLY A 90 20.29 16.09 17.45
N LYS A 91 18.99 15.84 17.63
CA LYS A 91 17.91 16.85 17.61
C LYS A 91 17.28 17.04 18.99
N ASP A 92 16.57 18.15 19.14
CA ASP A 92 15.72 18.42 20.29
C ASP A 92 14.44 17.59 20.19
N LEU A 93 14.40 16.47 20.92
CA LEU A 93 13.23 15.61 21.06
C LEU A 93 12.28 16.13 22.15
N GLY A 94 11.01 15.72 22.12
CA GLY A 94 9.99 16.13 23.09
C GLY A 94 9.15 17.33 22.69
N SER A 95 9.25 17.80 21.43
CA SER A 95 8.42 18.89 20.90
C SER A 95 8.00 18.63 19.45
N GLY A 96 6.89 19.26 19.04
CA GLY A 96 6.38 19.19 17.66
C GLY A 96 6.14 17.75 17.21
N ARG A 97 6.76 17.36 16.09
CA ARG A 97 6.66 16.00 15.53
C ARG A 97 7.20 14.90 16.46
N PHE A 98 8.04 15.23 17.44
CA PHE A 98 8.63 14.28 18.39
C PHE A 98 8.08 14.46 19.81
N GLU A 99 6.88 15.04 19.93
CA GLU A 99 6.17 15.11 21.21
C GLU A 99 5.91 13.68 21.74
N GLY A 100 6.25 13.43 23.00
CA GLY A 100 6.09 12.12 23.63
C GLY A 100 7.26 11.14 23.43
N ILE A 101 8.38 11.58 22.84
CA ILE A 101 9.56 10.73 22.61
C ILE A 101 10.77 11.34 23.28
N SER A 102 11.47 10.53 24.06
CA SER A 102 12.74 10.90 24.69
C SER A 102 13.94 10.32 23.94
N HIS A 103 15.12 10.92 24.13
CA HIS A 103 16.38 10.32 23.69
C HIS A 103 16.59 8.92 24.25
N LEU A 104 16.10 8.64 25.46
CA LEU A 104 16.16 7.31 26.07
C LEU A 104 15.33 6.28 25.29
N ASP A 105 14.17 6.66 24.78
CA ASP A 105 13.32 5.76 23.98
C ASP A 105 14.02 5.40 22.66
N VAL A 106 14.60 6.39 21.99
CA VAL A 106 15.38 6.18 20.76
C VAL A 106 16.60 5.29 21.03
N ALA A 107 17.33 5.54 22.13
CA ALA A 107 18.50 4.75 22.49
C ALA A 107 18.15 3.29 22.83
N LYS A 108 17.05 3.04 23.55
CA LYS A 108 16.56 1.68 23.87
C LYS A 108 16.16 0.93 22.60
N SER A 109 15.42 1.59 21.72
CA SER A 109 15.01 1.02 20.45
C SER A 109 16.21 0.69 19.55
N LEU A 110 17.20 1.58 19.47
CA LEU A 110 18.45 1.33 18.76
C LEU A 110 19.21 0.14 19.35
N ALA A 111 19.34 0.07 20.68
CA ALA A 111 20.00 -1.05 21.35
C ALA A 111 19.31 -2.39 21.04
N SER A 112 17.98 -2.42 21.05
CA SER A 112 17.20 -3.61 20.67
C SER A 112 17.42 -4.02 19.21
N CYS A 113 17.57 -3.05 18.29
CA CYS A 113 17.85 -3.35 16.88
C CYS A 113 19.26 -3.93 16.65
N LEU A 114 20.23 -3.51 17.47
CA LEU A 114 21.63 -3.97 17.41
C LEU A 114 21.87 -5.29 18.15
N ASP A 115 20.95 -5.72 19.00
CA ASP A 115 21.05 -6.99 19.70
C ASP A 115 20.84 -8.16 18.74
N ASP A 116 21.90 -8.94 18.50
CA ASP A 116 21.86 -10.17 17.71
C ASP A 116 21.23 -11.35 18.47
N THR A 117 21.05 -11.22 19.79
CA THR A 117 20.53 -12.28 20.64
C THR A 117 19.00 -12.20 20.82
N SER A 118 18.43 -11.01 20.66
CA SER A 118 16.97 -10.82 20.73
C SER A 118 16.32 -11.11 19.37
N PRO A 119 15.34 -12.03 19.31
CA PRO A 119 14.56 -12.23 18.09
C PRO A 119 13.59 -11.07 17.81
N ASN A 120 13.33 -10.21 18.80
CA ASN A 120 12.38 -9.11 18.70
C ASN A 120 13.10 -7.77 18.71
N VAL A 121 12.85 -6.97 17.67
CA VAL A 121 13.30 -5.58 17.58
C VAL A 121 12.16 -4.67 18.03
N ASP A 122 12.41 -3.87 19.07
CA ASP A 122 11.53 -2.76 19.47
C ASP A 122 11.65 -1.62 18.45
N LEU A 123 10.87 -1.69 17.37
CA LEU A 123 10.80 -0.63 16.37
C LEU A 123 10.03 0.58 16.90
N ARG A 124 10.50 1.77 16.51
CA ARG A 124 9.81 3.03 16.72
C ARG A 124 9.50 3.69 15.40
N LEU A 125 8.26 4.17 15.26
CA LEU A 125 7.76 4.86 14.07
C LEU A 125 8.70 5.99 13.66
N GLU A 126 9.16 6.76 14.63
CA GLU A 126 9.89 8.00 14.38
C GLU A 126 11.30 7.75 13.92
N VAL A 127 11.86 6.56 14.22
CA VAL A 127 13.17 6.11 13.75
C VAL A 127 13.04 5.44 12.39
N ILE A 128 12.14 4.47 12.22
CA ILE A 128 12.01 3.73 10.95
C ILE A 128 11.46 4.61 9.83
N GLY A 129 10.51 5.49 10.15
CA GLY A 129 9.94 6.48 9.24
C GLY A 129 10.76 7.77 9.16
N HIS A 130 11.94 7.83 9.79
CA HIS A 130 12.75 9.04 9.75
C HIS A 130 13.27 9.33 8.33
N HIS A 131 13.07 10.57 7.89
CA HIS A 131 13.70 11.13 6.70
C HIS A 131 14.06 12.60 6.95
N THR A 132 15.12 13.07 6.30
CA THR A 132 15.63 14.45 6.47
C THR A 132 15.09 15.43 5.42
N SER A 133 14.56 14.91 4.31
CA SER A 133 13.97 15.68 3.22
C SER A 133 12.50 15.33 3.09
N ASN A 134 11.72 16.20 2.42
CA ASN A 134 10.36 15.86 2.01
C ASN A 134 10.33 14.51 1.23
N ILE A 135 9.25 13.75 1.39
CA ILE A 135 9.01 12.48 0.67
C ILE A 135 8.80 12.72 -0.84
N ARG A 136 9.92 12.87 -1.56
CA ARG A 136 10.02 12.72 -3.02
C ARG A 136 10.00 11.24 -3.40
N TRP A 137 9.90 10.93 -4.69
CA TRP A 137 9.83 9.54 -5.16
C TRP A 137 10.99 8.66 -4.67
N ASP A 138 12.22 9.18 -4.76
CA ASP A 138 13.41 8.45 -4.34
C ASP A 138 13.46 8.28 -2.82
N THR A 139 12.94 9.26 -2.06
CA THR A 139 12.81 9.18 -0.59
C THR A 139 11.77 8.14 -0.21
N LEU A 140 10.60 8.13 -0.86
CA LEU A 140 9.56 7.11 -0.67
C LEU A 140 10.12 5.70 -0.89
N CYS A 141 10.77 5.47 -2.04
CA CYS A 141 11.38 4.17 -2.32
C CYS A 141 12.52 3.86 -1.33
N GLY A 142 13.25 4.87 -0.89
CA GLY A 142 14.33 4.76 0.09
C GLY A 142 13.86 4.24 1.45
N LEU A 143 12.69 4.66 1.93
CA LEU A 143 12.11 4.20 3.21
C LEU A 143 11.96 2.67 3.29
N PHE A 144 11.60 2.03 2.17
CA PHE A 144 11.32 0.59 2.12
C PHE A 144 12.46 -0.23 1.52
N ARG A 145 13.53 0.41 1.04
CA ARG A 145 14.60 -0.23 0.26
C ARG A 145 15.27 -1.40 0.99
N TRP A 146 15.31 -1.37 2.32
CA TRP A 146 15.90 -2.43 3.13
C TRP A 146 15.16 -3.77 2.99
N ALA A 147 13.85 -3.74 2.73
CA ALA A 147 13.03 -4.92 2.53
C ALA A 147 12.67 -5.14 1.05
N VAL A 148 12.48 -4.05 0.31
CA VAL A 148 11.93 -4.05 -1.04
C VAL A 148 12.77 -3.16 -1.98
N PRO A 149 13.93 -3.64 -2.45
CA PRO A 149 14.86 -2.83 -3.25
C PRO A 149 14.26 -2.32 -4.58
N ASP A 150 13.34 -3.09 -5.15
CA ASP A 150 12.66 -2.87 -6.43
C ASP A 150 11.26 -2.25 -6.27
N LEU A 151 10.95 -1.63 -5.12
CA LEU A 151 9.61 -1.11 -4.80
C LEU A 151 9.03 -0.21 -5.90
N GLY A 152 9.83 0.67 -6.49
CA GLY A 152 9.37 1.57 -7.55
C GLY A 152 8.81 0.83 -8.77
N GLU A 153 9.45 -0.27 -9.18
CA GLU A 153 8.96 -1.13 -10.27
C GLU A 153 7.70 -1.89 -9.86
N ARG A 154 7.62 -2.37 -8.61
CA ARG A 154 6.40 -3.05 -8.11
C ARG A 154 5.18 -2.11 -8.11
N ILE A 155 5.36 -0.87 -7.64
CA ILE A 155 4.30 0.16 -7.68
C ILE A 155 3.88 0.42 -9.13
N ARG A 156 4.85 0.58 -10.03
CA ARG A 156 4.62 0.83 -11.47
C ARG A 156 3.75 -0.25 -12.11
N TYR A 157 3.97 -1.52 -11.79
CA TYR A 157 3.20 -2.63 -12.35
C TYR A 157 1.92 -2.97 -11.57
N SER A 158 1.59 -2.23 -10.52
CA SER A 158 0.32 -2.39 -9.81
C SER A 158 -0.88 -2.02 -10.70
N ASP A 159 -2.01 -2.66 -10.46
CA ASP A 159 -3.23 -2.39 -11.24
C ASP A 159 -3.79 -0.99 -11.00
N ALA A 160 -3.60 -0.44 -9.79
CA ALA A 160 -4.01 0.92 -9.47
C ALA A 160 -3.28 1.97 -10.32
N VAL A 161 -1.97 1.80 -10.52
CA VAL A 161 -1.17 2.68 -11.38
C VAL A 161 -1.51 2.48 -12.86
N LYS A 162 -1.72 1.24 -13.30
CA LYS A 162 -2.16 0.95 -14.68
C LYS A 162 -3.52 1.57 -14.99
N GLU A 163 -4.46 1.52 -14.05
CA GLU A 163 -5.77 2.15 -14.20
C GLU A 163 -5.65 3.67 -14.26
N TRP A 164 -4.89 4.28 -13.35
CA TRP A 164 -4.60 5.71 -13.39
C TRP A 164 -3.96 6.15 -14.72
N MET A 165 -3.00 5.38 -15.22
CA MET A 165 -2.37 5.60 -16.54
C MET A 165 -3.40 5.57 -17.68
N SER A 166 -4.35 4.62 -17.64
CA SER A 166 -5.37 4.48 -18.67
C SER A 166 -6.35 5.67 -18.71
N VAL A 167 -6.63 6.29 -17.56
CA VAL A 167 -7.52 7.46 -17.45
C VAL A 167 -6.82 8.75 -17.88
N LYS A 168 -5.55 8.95 -17.48
CA LYS A 168 -4.76 10.14 -17.86
C LYS A 168 -4.57 10.26 -19.37
N GLY A 169 -4.51 9.14 -20.09
CA GLY A 169 -4.16 9.09 -21.51
C GLY A 169 -2.71 9.54 -21.78
N ASN A 170 -2.17 9.23 -22.96
CA ASN A 170 -0.85 9.68 -23.42
C ASN A 170 0.38 9.29 -22.58
N ILE A 171 0.22 8.46 -21.54
CA ILE A 171 1.33 7.86 -20.79
C ILE A 171 1.50 6.43 -21.30
N ASN A 172 2.72 6.08 -21.71
CA ASN A 172 3.06 4.72 -22.11
C ASN A 172 3.99 4.10 -21.06
N ASN A 173 4.19 2.78 -21.14
CA ASN A 173 5.02 2.08 -20.17
C ASN A 173 6.46 2.63 -20.10
N SER A 174 7.03 3.14 -21.20
CA SER A 174 8.40 3.68 -21.19
C SER A 174 8.53 5.02 -20.47
N THR A 175 7.51 5.89 -20.52
CA THR A 175 7.54 7.19 -19.85
C THR A 175 7.00 7.16 -18.42
N LEU A 176 6.23 6.13 -18.07
CA LEU A 176 5.58 5.99 -16.77
C LEU A 176 6.53 6.18 -15.56
N PRO A 177 7.76 5.61 -15.52
CA PRO A 177 8.65 5.84 -14.38
C PRO A 177 8.99 7.31 -14.15
N ALA A 178 9.27 8.05 -15.23
CA ALA A 178 9.57 9.47 -15.17
C ALA A 178 8.34 10.29 -14.75
N VAL A 179 7.16 9.92 -15.25
CA VAL A 179 5.90 10.57 -14.88
C VAL A 179 5.59 10.37 -13.40
N LEU A 180 5.68 9.13 -12.89
CA LEU A 180 5.46 8.82 -11.48
C LEU A 180 6.38 9.67 -10.58
N LYS A 181 7.66 9.76 -10.92
CA LYS A 181 8.61 10.60 -10.21
C LYS A 181 8.22 12.08 -10.26
N SER A 182 7.97 12.61 -11.47
CA SER A 182 7.67 14.03 -11.67
C SER A 182 6.39 14.50 -10.96
N GLU A 183 5.37 13.64 -10.86
CA GLU A 183 4.09 14.01 -10.26
C GLU A 183 4.20 14.21 -8.74
N LEU A 184 4.95 13.34 -8.05
CA LEU A 184 5.24 13.50 -6.62
C LEU A 184 6.24 14.64 -6.38
N ASP A 185 7.27 14.76 -7.21
CA ASP A 185 8.24 15.85 -7.09
C ASP A 185 7.57 17.22 -7.27
N ASP A 186 6.63 17.37 -8.20
CA ASP A 186 5.81 18.58 -8.36
C ASP A 186 4.92 18.85 -7.14
N LEU A 187 4.33 17.82 -6.53
CA LEU A 187 3.56 18.00 -5.28
C LEU A 187 4.46 18.54 -4.15
N VAL A 188 5.67 17.99 -4.01
CA VAL A 188 6.64 18.46 -3.03
C VAL A 188 7.05 19.91 -3.29
N GLU A 189 7.30 20.27 -4.55
CA GLU A 189 7.67 21.63 -4.93
C GLU A 189 6.57 22.62 -4.58
N ARG A 190 5.32 22.29 -4.95
CA ARG A 190 4.15 23.12 -4.65
C ARG A 190 3.93 23.28 -3.15
N ARG A 191 4.14 22.21 -2.37
CA ARG A 191 4.06 22.29 -0.90
C ARG A 191 5.13 23.23 -0.35
N ASN A 192 6.35 23.16 -0.87
CA ASN A 192 7.42 24.07 -0.44
C ASN A 192 7.12 25.51 -0.82
N GLU A 193 6.59 25.76 -2.02
CA GLU A 193 6.15 27.09 -2.42
C GLU A 193 5.07 27.65 -1.50
N VAL A 194 4.05 26.85 -1.17
CA VAL A 194 2.98 27.23 -0.24
C VAL A 194 3.50 27.48 1.18
N ALA A 195 4.48 26.71 1.63
CA ALA A 195 5.05 26.86 2.97
C ALA A 195 5.97 28.08 3.10
N HIS A 196 6.68 28.47 2.03
CA HIS A 196 7.64 29.56 2.05
C HIS A 196 7.12 30.89 1.48
N ARG A 197 6.13 30.86 0.59
CA ARG A 197 5.51 32.05 0.00
C ARG A 197 4.13 32.25 0.63
N ALA A 198 3.85 33.45 1.14
CA ALA A 198 2.58 33.76 1.81
C ALA A 198 1.36 33.50 0.91
N ILE A 199 1.45 33.82 -0.39
CA ILE A 199 0.41 33.56 -1.39
C ILE A 199 1.09 33.26 -2.74
N PRO A 200 0.87 32.09 -3.36
CA PRO A 200 1.45 31.77 -4.66
C PRO A 200 0.74 32.54 -5.80
N ASP A 201 1.54 33.05 -6.74
CA ASP A 201 1.04 33.74 -7.93
C ASP A 201 0.42 32.77 -8.94
N GLU A 202 1.03 31.59 -9.08
CA GLU A 202 0.57 30.51 -9.95
C GLU A 202 -0.07 29.39 -9.12
N ILE A 203 -1.36 29.12 -9.38
CA ILE A 203 -2.10 28.04 -8.75
C ILE A 203 -2.62 27.04 -9.79
N LEU A 204 -2.76 25.79 -9.39
CA LEU A 204 -3.40 24.78 -10.22
C LEU A 204 -4.91 25.05 -10.38
N SER A 205 -5.47 24.62 -11.51
CA SER A 205 -6.92 24.48 -11.65
C SER A 205 -7.43 23.34 -10.75
N TYR A 206 -8.74 23.34 -10.46
CA TYR A 206 -9.39 22.26 -9.72
C TYR A 206 -9.16 20.90 -10.37
N ASP A 207 -9.29 20.80 -11.69
CA ASP A 207 -9.04 19.55 -12.43
C ASP A 207 -7.62 19.03 -12.22
N ARG A 208 -6.63 19.92 -12.22
CA ARG A 208 -5.23 19.53 -11.96
C ARG A 208 -5.00 19.11 -10.51
N LEU A 209 -5.72 19.68 -9.54
CA LEU A 209 -5.69 19.23 -8.16
C LEU A 209 -6.38 17.87 -7.99
N LEU A 210 -7.49 17.64 -8.70
CA LEU A 210 -8.16 16.33 -8.74
C LEU A 210 -7.25 15.27 -9.37
N ASP A 211 -6.49 15.61 -10.42
CA ASP A 211 -5.45 14.74 -10.98
C ASP A 211 -4.40 14.34 -9.91
N LYS A 212 -3.98 15.29 -9.05
CA LYS A 212 -3.06 15.01 -7.94
C LYS A 212 -3.67 14.08 -6.90
N VAL A 213 -4.94 14.27 -6.54
CA VAL A 213 -5.67 13.36 -5.65
C VAL A 213 -5.69 11.93 -6.23
N ALA A 214 -6.02 11.81 -7.51
CA ALA A 214 -6.05 10.52 -8.21
C ALA A 214 -4.67 9.86 -8.28
N TYR A 215 -3.62 10.66 -8.51
CA TYR A 215 -2.23 10.20 -8.50
C TYR A 215 -1.82 9.64 -7.13
N ILE A 216 -2.04 10.39 -6.03
CA ILE A 216 -1.70 9.95 -4.68
C ILE A 216 -2.46 8.68 -4.33
N ARG A 217 -3.75 8.60 -4.67
CA ARG A 217 -4.54 7.37 -4.51
C ARG A 217 -3.88 6.18 -5.21
N ALA A 218 -3.50 6.33 -6.48
CA ALA A 218 -2.95 5.26 -7.29
C ALA A 218 -1.60 4.76 -6.76
N VAL A 219 -0.68 5.68 -6.41
CA VAL A 219 0.62 5.33 -5.84
C VAL A 219 0.48 4.68 -4.47
N SER A 220 -0.38 5.20 -3.60
CA SER A 220 -0.62 4.62 -2.27
C SER A 220 -1.21 3.22 -2.34
N LEU A 221 -2.13 2.96 -3.27
CA LEU A 221 -2.64 1.60 -3.52
C LEU A 221 -1.56 0.70 -4.11
N GLY A 222 -0.77 1.19 -5.06
CA GLY A 222 0.35 0.43 -5.61
C GLY A 222 1.35 0.03 -4.52
N LEU A 223 1.67 0.95 -3.61
CA LEU A 223 2.53 0.72 -2.46
C LEU A 223 1.93 -0.36 -1.54
N VAL A 224 0.68 -0.22 -1.12
CA VAL A 224 -0.02 -1.22 -0.29
C VAL A 224 -0.03 -2.58 -0.95
N SER A 225 -0.40 -2.67 -2.23
CA SER A 225 -0.48 -3.95 -2.95
C SER A 225 0.87 -4.67 -3.01
N SER A 226 1.95 -3.89 -3.21
CA SER A 226 3.33 -4.39 -3.27
C SER A 226 3.80 -4.92 -1.91
N LEU A 227 3.55 -4.18 -0.84
CA LEU A 227 3.95 -4.57 0.51
C LEU A 227 3.13 -5.75 1.05
N VAL A 228 1.82 -5.77 0.82
CA VAL A 228 0.96 -6.90 1.22
C VAL A 228 1.39 -8.18 0.50
N GLY A 229 1.69 -8.09 -0.80
CA GLY A 229 2.18 -9.25 -1.54
C GLY A 229 3.41 -9.90 -0.90
N ILE A 230 4.37 -9.10 -0.44
CA ILE A 230 5.57 -9.58 0.25
C ILE A 230 5.23 -10.31 1.55
N LEU A 231 4.22 -9.84 2.29
CA LEU A 231 3.80 -10.51 3.52
C LEU A 231 3.00 -11.80 3.25
N LEU A 232 2.26 -11.87 2.14
CA LEU A 232 1.39 -13.00 1.83
C LEU A 232 2.08 -14.13 1.06
N VAL A 233 3.03 -13.85 0.16
CA VAL A 233 3.71 -14.86 -0.67
C VAL A 233 4.41 -15.94 0.16
N PRO A 234 5.16 -15.65 1.24
CA PRO A 234 5.76 -16.68 2.07
C PRO A 234 4.71 -17.62 2.68
N SER A 235 3.51 -17.10 2.97
CA SER A 235 2.41 -17.91 3.46
C SER A 235 2.06 -18.99 2.43
N SER A 236 1.91 -18.66 1.14
CA SER A 236 1.58 -19.65 0.10
C SER A 236 2.60 -20.76 -0.10
N LYS A 237 3.86 -20.53 0.31
CA LYS A 237 4.96 -21.51 0.25
C LYS A 237 5.09 -22.33 1.52
N ASN A 238 4.42 -21.93 2.61
CA ASN A 238 4.36 -22.72 3.82
C ASN A 238 3.45 -23.94 3.55
N PRO A 239 3.89 -25.18 3.82
CA PRO A 239 3.03 -26.37 3.75
C PRO A 239 1.81 -26.30 4.68
N ALA A 240 1.79 -25.37 5.64
CA ALA A 240 0.62 -25.04 6.45
C ALA A 240 -0.37 -24.06 5.78
N SER A 241 0.02 -23.30 4.74
CA SER A 241 -0.98 -22.60 3.94
C SER A 241 -1.82 -23.61 3.21
N THR A 242 -3.11 -23.43 3.34
CA THR A 242 -4.01 -24.47 2.89
C THR A 242 -4.38 -24.18 1.45
N LEU A 243 -3.68 -24.86 0.55
CA LEU A 243 -4.12 -25.01 -0.83
C LEU A 243 -5.59 -25.43 -0.81
N LEU A 244 -6.46 -24.58 -1.35
CA LEU A 244 -7.88 -24.88 -1.53
C LEU A 244 -8.09 -25.77 -2.76
N GLY A 245 -7.29 -25.56 -3.79
CA GLY A 245 -7.32 -26.36 -5.01
C GLY A 245 -6.78 -25.57 -6.19
N LYS A 246 -6.81 -26.21 -7.37
CA LYS A 246 -6.32 -25.63 -8.61
C LYS A 246 -7.47 -25.06 -9.44
N ILE A 247 -7.27 -23.88 -10.00
CA ILE A 247 -8.28 -23.22 -10.84
C ILE A 247 -8.32 -23.87 -12.22
N LYS A 248 -9.48 -24.41 -12.61
CA LYS A 248 -9.64 -25.18 -13.85
C LYS A 248 -10.32 -24.39 -14.97
N ARG A 249 -11.30 -23.58 -14.62
CA ARG A 249 -12.05 -22.74 -15.58
C ARG A 249 -12.27 -21.34 -15.02
N LEU A 250 -12.43 -20.38 -15.93
CA LEU A 250 -12.62 -18.98 -15.62
C LEU A 250 -13.83 -18.42 -16.35
N TYR A 251 -14.57 -17.54 -15.68
CA TYR A 251 -15.73 -16.83 -16.20
C TYR A 251 -15.74 -15.37 -15.72
N LYS A 252 -16.63 -14.54 -16.30
CA LYS A 252 -16.89 -13.14 -15.92
C LYS A 252 -15.60 -12.31 -15.74
N ASN A 253 -14.85 -12.10 -16.82
CA ASN A 253 -13.56 -11.38 -16.80
C ASN A 253 -12.54 -11.97 -15.82
N ASN A 254 -12.49 -13.31 -15.76
CA ASN A 254 -11.61 -14.08 -14.90
C ASN A 254 -11.81 -13.84 -13.40
N ARG A 255 -12.98 -13.36 -12.96
CA ARG A 255 -13.32 -13.20 -11.54
C ARG A 255 -14.13 -14.36 -10.98
N VAL A 256 -14.65 -15.24 -11.82
CA VAL A 256 -15.29 -16.48 -11.37
C VAL A 256 -14.39 -17.65 -11.73
N ALA A 257 -13.90 -18.36 -10.71
CA ALA A 257 -12.97 -19.48 -10.84
C ALA A 257 -13.66 -20.78 -10.44
N MET A 258 -13.53 -21.81 -11.29
CA MET A 258 -14.01 -23.14 -10.97
C MET A 258 -12.89 -23.99 -10.39
N VAL A 259 -13.13 -24.60 -9.22
CA VAL A 259 -12.24 -25.55 -8.56
C VAL A 259 -12.93 -26.91 -8.54
N GLU A 260 -12.26 -27.93 -9.07
CA GLU A 260 -12.84 -29.28 -9.26
C GLU A 260 -13.10 -30.02 -7.94
N SER A 261 -12.24 -29.83 -6.96
CA SER A 261 -12.38 -30.42 -5.63
C SER A 261 -11.65 -29.54 -4.63
N LEU A 262 -12.38 -29.07 -3.62
CA LEU A 262 -11.81 -28.31 -2.52
C LEU A 262 -11.02 -29.22 -1.58
N HIS A 263 -9.84 -28.82 -1.16
CA HIS A 263 -9.10 -29.56 -0.13
C HIS A 263 -9.60 -29.24 1.29
N ARG A 264 -10.28 -28.10 1.48
CA ARG A 264 -10.83 -27.63 2.77
C ARG A 264 -12.11 -26.82 2.56
N PRO A 265 -12.94 -26.67 3.60
CA PRO A 265 -14.12 -25.82 3.53
C PRO A 265 -13.73 -24.35 3.33
N ILE A 266 -14.61 -23.60 2.68
CA ILE A 266 -14.51 -22.16 2.44
C ILE A 266 -15.87 -21.48 2.57
N ALA A 267 -15.88 -20.24 3.02
CA ALA A 267 -17.06 -19.41 3.16
C ALA A 267 -16.94 -18.09 2.36
N ILE A 268 -18.07 -17.45 2.13
CA ILE A 268 -18.10 -16.05 1.66
C ILE A 268 -17.38 -15.16 2.68
N ASP A 269 -16.70 -14.13 2.19
CA ASP A 269 -15.80 -13.24 2.94
C ASP A 269 -14.47 -13.84 3.39
N ASP A 270 -14.22 -15.13 3.15
CA ASP A 270 -12.89 -15.69 3.31
C ASP A 270 -11.89 -14.99 2.40
N TYR A 271 -10.69 -14.79 2.94
CA TYR A 271 -9.57 -14.22 2.19
C TYR A 271 -8.79 -15.30 1.50
N VAL A 272 -8.59 -15.08 0.20
CA VAL A 272 -7.89 -16.03 -0.65
C VAL A 272 -6.77 -15.35 -1.41
N LEU A 273 -5.79 -16.16 -1.75
CA LEU A 273 -4.59 -15.81 -2.48
C LEU A 273 -4.49 -16.72 -3.69
N VAL A 274 -4.15 -16.15 -4.83
CA VAL A 274 -3.72 -16.89 -6.00
C VAL A 274 -2.24 -16.63 -6.20
N ALA A 275 -1.43 -17.65 -5.94
CA ALA A 275 -0.03 -17.64 -6.27
C ALA A 275 0.10 -18.03 -7.75
N GLY A 276 0.77 -17.19 -8.52
CA GLY A 276 1.29 -17.63 -9.81
C GLY A 276 2.44 -18.61 -9.59
N GLY A 277 2.66 -19.55 -10.51
CA GLY A 277 3.90 -20.35 -10.53
C GLY A 277 5.15 -19.47 -10.67
N ASP A 278 6.32 -20.06 -10.91
CA ASP A 278 7.66 -19.45 -10.74
C ASP A 278 7.91 -18.05 -11.33
N ASN A 279 7.07 -17.52 -12.23
CA ASN A 279 7.15 -16.17 -12.82
C ASN A 279 5.83 -15.38 -12.83
N ALA A 280 4.82 -15.77 -12.05
CA ALA A 280 3.51 -15.16 -12.13
C ALA A 280 3.13 -14.38 -10.86
N SER A 281 2.67 -13.14 -11.10
CA SER A 281 2.19 -12.22 -10.09
C SER A 281 1.16 -12.85 -9.14
N THR A 282 1.30 -12.55 -7.85
CA THR A 282 0.38 -12.95 -6.80
C THR A 282 -0.80 -11.98 -6.71
N ARG A 283 -2.01 -12.50 -6.56
CA ARG A 283 -3.24 -11.71 -6.38
C ARG A 283 -4.00 -12.21 -5.16
N TRP A 284 -4.69 -11.31 -4.48
CA TRP A 284 -5.39 -11.64 -3.24
C TRP A 284 -6.65 -10.79 -3.07
N GLY A 285 -7.53 -11.22 -2.19
CA GLY A 285 -8.76 -10.49 -1.87
C GLY A 285 -9.84 -11.41 -1.32
N ARG A 286 -11.06 -10.91 -1.26
CA ARG A 286 -12.19 -11.66 -0.70
C ARG A 286 -12.84 -12.59 -1.70
N LEU A 287 -13.42 -13.64 -1.14
CA LEU A 287 -14.46 -14.42 -1.76
C LEU A 287 -15.79 -13.67 -1.68
N LEU A 288 -16.38 -13.33 -2.83
CA LEU A 288 -17.63 -12.57 -2.93
C LEU A 288 -18.87 -13.46 -3.13
N GLY A 289 -18.70 -14.72 -3.53
CA GLY A 289 -19.82 -15.62 -3.75
C GLY A 289 -19.39 -17.04 -4.07
N LEU A 290 -20.19 -18.02 -3.65
CA LEU A 290 -19.96 -19.44 -3.84
C LEU A 290 -21.14 -20.10 -4.53
N MET A 291 -20.85 -21.06 -5.40
CA MET A 291 -21.84 -21.97 -5.98
C MET A 291 -21.34 -23.42 -5.93
N VAL A 292 -22.22 -24.34 -5.54
CA VAL A 292 -22.02 -25.79 -5.61
C VAL A 292 -23.10 -26.33 -6.53
N GLY A 293 -22.71 -26.83 -7.71
CA GLY A 293 -23.68 -27.11 -8.78
C GLY A 293 -24.36 -25.82 -9.26
N GLU A 294 -25.69 -25.76 -9.15
CA GLU A 294 -26.50 -24.59 -9.50
C GLU A 294 -26.88 -23.71 -8.30
N ASP A 295 -26.63 -24.19 -7.07
CA ASP A 295 -27.06 -23.52 -5.85
C ASP A 295 -26.04 -22.51 -5.35
N HIS A 296 -26.52 -21.33 -4.99
CA HIS A 296 -25.75 -20.34 -4.25
C HIS A 296 -25.66 -20.73 -2.78
N VAL A 297 -24.43 -20.91 -2.28
CA VAL A 297 -24.17 -21.31 -0.90
C VAL A 297 -23.35 -20.26 -0.18
N ARG A 298 -23.47 -20.19 1.15
CA ARG A 298 -22.61 -19.34 1.99
C ARG A 298 -21.27 -20.01 2.32
N GLU A 299 -21.26 -21.33 2.35
CA GLU A 299 -20.10 -22.15 2.67
C GLU A 299 -20.11 -23.40 1.76
N ALA A 300 -18.93 -23.84 1.34
CA ALA A 300 -18.74 -25.07 0.62
C ALA A 300 -17.77 -25.98 1.39
N GLN A 301 -18.08 -27.28 1.45
CA GLN A 301 -17.30 -28.26 2.18
C GLN A 301 -16.10 -28.79 1.37
N ALA A 302 -15.12 -29.37 2.07
CA ALA A 302 -14.04 -30.10 1.41
C ALA A 302 -14.59 -31.22 0.51
N GLY A 303 -13.91 -31.46 -0.62
CA GLY A 303 -14.31 -32.40 -1.66
C GLY A 303 -15.32 -31.84 -2.67
N ALA A 304 -15.96 -30.70 -2.38
CA ALA A 304 -16.95 -30.13 -3.29
C ALA A 304 -16.30 -29.53 -4.54
N GLN A 305 -16.98 -29.69 -5.68
CA GLN A 305 -16.73 -28.90 -6.87
C GLN A 305 -17.44 -27.55 -6.74
N VAL A 306 -16.70 -26.45 -6.89
CA VAL A 306 -17.22 -25.11 -6.64
C VAL A 306 -16.92 -24.14 -7.75
N SER A 307 -17.83 -23.19 -7.97
CA SER A 307 -17.54 -21.93 -8.66
C SER A 307 -17.44 -20.81 -7.64
N ILE A 308 -16.30 -20.11 -7.64
CA ILE A 308 -15.93 -19.10 -6.67
C ILE A 308 -15.89 -17.74 -7.37
N HIS A 309 -16.69 -16.79 -6.90
CA HIS A 309 -16.61 -15.39 -7.32
C HIS A 309 -15.60 -14.64 -6.44
N LEU A 310 -14.56 -14.12 -7.05
CA LEU A 310 -13.44 -13.43 -6.43
C LEU A 310 -13.55 -11.92 -6.64
N GLU A 311 -13.06 -11.16 -5.67
CA GLU A 311 -12.93 -9.70 -5.77
C GLU A 311 -11.90 -9.27 -6.86
N PHE A 312 -10.96 -10.16 -7.17
CA PHE A 312 -9.87 -9.93 -8.11
C PHE A 312 -9.93 -10.88 -9.31
N ALA A 313 -9.31 -10.48 -10.41
CA ALA A 313 -9.16 -11.33 -11.58
C ALA A 313 -8.06 -12.37 -11.36
N THR A 314 -8.25 -13.60 -11.83
CA THR A 314 -7.28 -14.70 -11.65
C THR A 314 -6.90 -15.35 -12.99
N ARG A 315 -6.11 -16.43 -12.95
CA ARG A 315 -5.57 -17.14 -14.12
C ARG A 315 -5.92 -18.62 -14.04
N LYS A 316 -6.07 -19.22 -15.22
CA LYS A 316 -6.31 -20.67 -15.34
C LYS A 316 -5.06 -21.42 -14.88
N ASN A 317 -5.25 -22.57 -14.24
CA ASN A 317 -4.22 -23.43 -13.70
C ASN A 317 -3.39 -22.82 -12.57
N ALA A 318 -3.81 -21.70 -11.97
CA ALA A 318 -3.17 -21.17 -10.79
C ALA A 318 -3.66 -21.87 -9.52
N ASP A 319 -2.83 -21.89 -8.49
CA ASP A 319 -3.15 -22.48 -7.21
C ASP A 319 -3.86 -21.44 -6.34
N LEU A 320 -5.01 -21.83 -5.79
CA LEU A 320 -5.83 -21.01 -4.90
C LEU A 320 -5.56 -21.45 -3.46
N HIS A 321 -5.21 -20.50 -2.60
CA HIS A 321 -4.93 -20.72 -1.19
C HIS A 321 -5.88 -19.91 -0.33
N ILE A 322 -6.30 -20.44 0.81
CA ILE A 322 -6.95 -19.66 1.87
C ILE A 322 -5.87 -19.02 2.75
N ILE A 323 -6.10 -17.78 3.16
CA ILE A 323 -5.24 -17.08 4.09
C ILE A 323 -5.77 -17.36 5.50
N GLY A 324 -5.15 -18.33 6.17
CA GLY A 324 -5.70 -19.00 7.36
C GLY A 324 -5.78 -18.18 8.66
N GLU A 325 -5.17 -17.00 8.70
CA GLU A 325 -5.35 -16.06 9.82
C GLU A 325 -5.97 -14.76 9.31
N SER A 326 -7.14 -14.43 9.84
CA SER A 326 -7.80 -13.15 9.64
C SER A 326 -6.95 -12.04 10.25
N ASN A 327 -5.94 -11.56 9.54
CA ASN A 327 -5.16 -10.41 9.99
C ASN A 327 -5.89 -9.13 9.57
N PRO A 328 -6.56 -8.41 10.51
CA PRO A 328 -7.37 -7.24 10.18
C PRO A 328 -6.57 -6.16 9.45
N ASP A 329 -5.25 -6.09 9.66
CA ASP A 329 -4.38 -5.10 9.00
C ASP A 329 -4.18 -5.34 7.49
N LEU A 330 -4.46 -6.56 7.03
CA LEU A 330 -4.39 -7.01 5.63
C LEU A 330 -5.79 -7.25 5.05
N MET A 331 -6.79 -7.44 5.92
CA MET A 331 -8.08 -8.06 5.59
C MET A 331 -9.28 -7.14 5.86
N ALA A 332 -9.13 -5.83 5.69
CA ALA A 332 -10.24 -4.88 5.77
C ALA A 332 -10.33 -4.03 4.50
N LEU A 333 -10.29 -4.65 3.32
CA LEU A 333 -10.41 -3.93 2.05
C LEU A 333 -11.83 -3.41 1.80
N PRO A 334 -12.02 -2.10 1.56
CA PRO A 334 -13.17 -1.61 0.83
C PRO A 334 -13.31 -2.31 -0.53
N GLN A 335 -14.53 -2.68 -0.89
CA GLN A 335 -14.79 -3.40 -2.12
C GLN A 335 -14.34 -2.58 -3.35
N GLY A 336 -13.55 -3.21 -4.23
CA GLY A 336 -13.17 -2.62 -5.52
C GLY A 336 -12.07 -1.54 -5.45
N ILE A 337 -11.40 -1.41 -4.30
CA ILE A 337 -10.39 -0.36 -4.07
C ILE A 337 -9.17 -0.46 -5.00
N PHE A 338 -8.83 -1.66 -5.46
CA PHE A 338 -7.74 -1.93 -6.41
C PHE A 338 -8.25 -2.03 -7.86
N GLY A 339 -9.42 -1.48 -8.15
CA GLY A 339 -9.94 -1.38 -9.50
C GLY A 339 -10.44 -2.69 -10.10
N LYS A 340 -10.44 -2.74 -11.43
CA LYS A 340 -11.06 -3.84 -12.20
C LYS A 340 -10.37 -5.20 -12.04
N TYR A 341 -9.10 -5.23 -11.67
CA TYR A 341 -8.36 -6.49 -11.59
C TYR A 341 -8.05 -6.92 -10.15
N GLY A 342 -8.18 -6.03 -9.17
CA GLY A 342 -7.81 -6.31 -7.78
C GLY A 342 -6.31 -6.13 -7.54
N PRO A 343 -5.80 -6.33 -6.31
CA PRO A 343 -4.40 -6.09 -6.01
C PRO A 343 -3.51 -7.12 -6.71
N GLN A 344 -2.44 -6.63 -7.34
CA GLN A 344 -1.38 -7.44 -7.93
C GLN A 344 -0.06 -7.12 -7.22
N SER A 345 0.65 -8.16 -6.78
CA SER A 345 2.07 -8.09 -6.41
C SER A 345 2.86 -8.95 -7.37
N GLU A 346 4.00 -8.45 -7.83
CA GLU A 346 4.97 -9.26 -8.58
C GLU A 346 5.91 -10.04 -7.66
#